data_AF-A0A1I5DKA7-F1
#
_entry.id   AF-A0A1I5DKA7-F1
#
_cell.length_a   1.000
_cell.length_b   1.000
_cell.length_c   1.000
_cell.angle_alpha   90.00
_cell.angle_beta   90.00
_cell.angle_gamma   90.00
#
_symmetry.space_group_name_H-M   'P 1'
#
loop_
_entity.id
_entity.type
_entity.pdbx_description
1 polymer ?
#
loop_
_entity_poly.entity_id
_entity_poly.type
_entity_poly.pdbx_seq_one_letter_code
_entity_poly.pdbx_strand_id
1 'polypeptide(L)'
;MTKTESKTASAAVKDILLSDPAGLHDVIRAVMQEVLEAQMDEALGASKGERTPERLGYRSGYYGRTLVTRVGKLELRVPQDRAGRFSTELFERYQRSERALVATLAEMYVQGVSTRKVRAITEELCGHAFSASSISAINKRLDESLKAFAERPLHEPFPYLILDAR
;
A
#
# COMPACT_ATOMS: atom_id res chain seq x y z
N MET A 1 0.89 7.90 -33.64
CA MET A 1 1.95 6.94 -33.30
C MET A 1 1.73 6.21 -31.96
N THR A 2 0.70 6.57 -31.17
CA THR A 2 0.40 6.01 -29.82
C THR A 2 -0.19 4.59 -29.77
N LYS A 3 -0.71 4.04 -30.88
CA LYS A 3 -1.31 2.68 -30.90
C LYS A 3 -0.29 1.54 -30.90
N THR A 4 0.94 1.79 -31.34
CA THR A 4 1.98 0.75 -31.46
C THR A 4 2.66 0.49 -30.12
N GLU A 5 2.98 1.54 -29.34
CA GLU A 5 3.57 1.40 -28.01
C GLU A 5 2.65 0.70 -27.01
N SER A 6 1.34 1.01 -27.06
CA SER A 6 0.34 0.38 -26.19
C SER A 6 0.22 -1.14 -26.42
N LYS A 7 0.32 -1.61 -27.67
CA LYS A 7 0.31 -3.05 -27.98
C LYS A 7 1.57 -3.77 -27.49
N THR A 8 2.74 -3.13 -27.60
CA THR A 8 4.01 -3.69 -27.16
C THR A 8 4.07 -3.80 -25.63
N ALA A 9 3.61 -2.77 -24.91
CA ALA A 9 3.53 -2.79 -23.45
C ALA A 9 2.58 -3.89 -22.95
N SER A 10 1.42 -4.06 -23.58
CA SER A 10 0.47 -5.13 -23.23
C SER A 10 1.02 -6.53 -23.49
N ALA A 11 1.80 -6.72 -24.57
CA ALA A 11 2.44 -8.00 -24.86
C ALA A 11 3.54 -8.34 -23.86
N ALA A 12 4.38 -7.36 -23.48
CA ALA A 12 5.42 -7.54 -22.47
C ALA A 12 4.85 -7.85 -21.08
N VAL A 13 3.76 -7.18 -20.69
CA VAL A 13 3.07 -7.48 -19.42
C VAL A 13 2.50 -8.89 -19.43
N LYS A 14 1.88 -9.34 -20.54
CA LYS A 14 1.37 -10.71 -20.65
C LYS A 14 2.47 -11.76 -20.54
N ASP A 15 3.60 -11.51 -21.16
CA ASP A 15 4.74 -12.42 -21.12
C ASP A 15 5.30 -12.55 -19.69
N ILE A 16 5.50 -11.44 -18.99
CA ILE A 16 5.93 -11.45 -17.58
C ILE A 16 4.92 -12.18 -16.69
N LEU A 17 3.62 -11.93 -16.89
CA LEU A 17 2.57 -12.46 -16.02
C LEU A 17 2.35 -13.97 -16.20
N LEU A 18 2.56 -14.51 -17.41
CA LEU A 18 2.27 -15.91 -17.76
C LEU A 18 3.50 -16.82 -17.63
N SER A 19 4.71 -16.25 -17.67
CA SER A 19 5.96 -17.01 -17.71
C SER A 19 6.62 -17.23 -16.35
N ASP A 20 6.27 -16.46 -15.32
CA ASP A 20 6.86 -16.51 -13.98
C ASP A 20 5.80 -16.53 -12.87
N PRO A 21 5.86 -17.44 -11.89
CA PRO A 21 5.05 -17.37 -10.66
C PRO A 21 5.13 -16.01 -9.94
N ALA A 22 6.25 -15.29 -10.04
CA ALA A 22 6.43 -13.93 -9.51
C ALA A 22 6.01 -12.82 -10.50
N GLY A 23 5.46 -13.17 -11.67
CA GLY A 23 5.13 -12.23 -12.73
C GLY A 23 4.18 -11.10 -12.28
N LEU A 24 3.21 -11.40 -11.41
CA LEU A 24 2.30 -10.41 -10.87
C LEU A 24 3.03 -9.36 -10.00
N HIS A 25 3.98 -9.81 -9.17
CA HIS A 25 4.80 -8.93 -8.34
C HIS A 25 5.59 -7.94 -9.21
N ASP A 26 6.22 -8.45 -10.26
CA ASP A 26 7.06 -7.66 -11.15
C ASP A 26 6.27 -6.67 -12.00
N VAL A 27 5.08 -7.07 -12.48
CA VAL A 27 4.16 -6.16 -13.18
C VAL A 27 3.71 -5.04 -12.26
N ILE A 28 3.29 -5.34 -11.03
CA ILE A 28 2.84 -4.30 -10.08
C ILE A 28 4.00 -3.36 -9.73
N ARG A 29 5.21 -3.88 -9.49
CA ARG A 29 6.41 -3.06 -9.26
C ARG A 29 6.66 -2.11 -10.43
N ALA A 30 6.62 -2.61 -11.67
CA ALA A 30 6.86 -1.81 -12.86
C ALA A 30 5.79 -0.72 -13.05
N VAL A 31 4.50 -1.07 -12.88
CA VAL A 31 3.39 -0.11 -12.97
C VAL A 31 3.52 0.99 -11.90
N MET A 32 3.82 0.62 -10.66
CA MET A 32 4.04 1.61 -9.59
C MET A 32 5.23 2.51 -9.88
N GLN A 33 6.32 1.96 -10.42
CA GLN A 33 7.50 2.74 -10.81
C GLN A 33 7.16 3.74 -11.92
N GLU A 34 6.39 3.34 -12.93
CA GLU A 34 5.98 4.21 -14.02
C GLU A 34 5.08 5.35 -13.52
N VAL A 35 4.13 5.05 -12.63
CA VAL A 35 3.27 6.07 -12.04
C VAL A 35 4.08 7.07 -11.20
N LEU A 36 5.11 6.62 -10.49
CA LEU A 36 6.02 7.53 -9.77
C LEU A 36 6.77 8.48 -10.70
N GLU A 37 7.22 7.99 -11.85
CA GLU A 37 7.90 8.81 -12.86
C GLU A 37 6.95 9.82 -13.49
N ALA A 38 5.72 9.40 -13.83
CA ALA A 38 4.69 10.26 -14.39
C ALA A 38 4.28 11.37 -13.41
N GLN A 39 4.06 11.04 -12.14
CA GLN A 39 3.75 12.04 -11.09
C GLN A 39 4.89 13.05 -10.92
N MET A 40 6.14 12.62 -11.09
CA MET A 40 7.30 13.52 -11.02
C MET A 40 7.35 14.48 -12.20
N ASP A 41 7.05 14.00 -13.41
CA ASP A 41 6.97 14.85 -14.60
C ASP A 41 5.84 15.88 -14.48
N GLU A 42 4.68 15.47 -13.97
CA GLU A 42 3.56 16.36 -13.67
C GLU A 42 3.93 17.41 -12.61
N ALA A 43 4.56 16.98 -11.51
CA ALA A 43 4.98 17.88 -10.44
C ALA A 43 6.03 18.91 -10.89
N LEU A 44 6.88 18.57 -11.87
CA LEU A 44 7.85 19.49 -12.44
C LEU A 44 7.32 20.28 -13.63
N GLY A 45 6.19 19.88 -14.21
CA GLY A 45 5.68 20.42 -15.47
C GLY A 45 6.62 20.16 -16.66
N ALA A 46 7.48 19.14 -16.57
CA ALA A 46 8.49 18.87 -17.60
C ALA A 46 9.02 17.44 -17.50
N SER A 47 9.15 16.78 -18.65
CA SER A 47 9.73 15.46 -18.77
C SER A 47 11.24 15.47 -18.48
N LYS A 48 11.80 14.29 -18.23
CA LYS A 48 13.25 14.12 -18.03
C LYS A 48 14.05 14.64 -19.25
N GLY A 49 14.87 15.68 -19.02
CA GLY A 49 15.74 16.26 -20.05
C GLY A 49 15.04 17.24 -20.99
N GLU A 50 13.73 17.42 -20.88
CA GLU A 50 12.97 18.38 -21.68
C GLU A 50 13.42 19.82 -21.40
N ARG A 51 13.34 20.72 -22.38
CA ARG A 51 13.62 22.14 -22.20
C ARG A 51 12.31 22.90 -22.40
N THR A 52 11.70 23.32 -21.30
CA THR A 52 10.43 24.04 -21.32
C THR A 52 10.48 25.19 -20.32
N PRO A 53 9.94 26.38 -20.65
CA PRO A 53 9.90 27.52 -19.74
C PRO A 53 8.96 27.32 -18.55
N GLU A 54 8.00 26.39 -18.64
CA GLU A 54 7.02 26.06 -17.59
C GLU A 54 7.61 25.19 -16.45
N ARG A 55 8.87 24.76 -16.56
CA ARG A 55 9.52 23.87 -15.59
C ARG A 55 9.57 24.52 -14.20
N LEU A 56 9.02 23.81 -13.21
CA LEU A 56 8.97 24.27 -11.81
C LEU A 56 10.20 23.89 -11.00
N GLY A 57 11.02 22.93 -11.45
CA GLY A 57 12.21 22.47 -10.74
C GLY A 57 12.98 21.38 -11.47
N TYR A 58 13.99 20.80 -10.80
CA TYR A 58 14.85 19.77 -11.38
C TYR A 58 14.84 18.50 -10.54
N ARG A 59 14.92 17.35 -11.22
CA ARG A 59 15.15 16.02 -10.61
C ARG A 59 16.52 15.99 -9.92
N SER A 60 16.59 15.31 -8.79
CA SER A 60 17.78 15.18 -7.93
C SER A 60 18.01 13.71 -7.53
N GLY A 61 17.93 12.81 -8.51
CA GLY A 61 18.14 11.38 -8.29
C GLY A 61 16.92 10.66 -7.72
N TYR A 62 17.19 9.58 -6.98
CA TYR A 62 16.19 8.65 -6.47
C TYR A 62 16.62 8.17 -5.09
N TYR A 63 15.64 7.85 -4.25
CA TYR A 63 15.86 7.04 -3.06
C TYR A 63 15.16 5.69 -3.17
N GLY A 64 15.75 4.65 -2.58
CA GLY A 64 15.16 3.32 -2.50
C GLY A 64 14.11 3.26 -1.39
N ARG A 65 12.98 2.60 -1.66
CA ARG A 65 11.93 2.36 -0.69
C ARG A 65 11.28 1.00 -0.91
N THR A 66 11.20 0.22 0.16
CA THR A 66 10.39 -1.00 0.20
C THR A 66 8.95 -0.68 0.61
N LEU A 67 7.97 -1.22 -0.11
CA LEU A 67 6.55 -1.22 0.25
C LEU A 67 6.06 -2.66 0.38
N VAL A 68 5.58 -3.03 1.57
CA VAL A 68 5.00 -4.36 1.79
C VAL A 68 3.57 -4.38 1.27
N THR A 69 3.28 -5.25 0.30
CA THR A 69 1.97 -5.39 -0.33
C THR A 69 1.48 -6.83 -0.28
N ARG A 70 0.23 -7.06 -0.70
CA ARG A 70 -0.35 -8.41 -0.81
C ARG A 70 0.35 -9.32 -1.82
N VAL A 71 1.07 -8.75 -2.78
CA VAL A 71 1.83 -9.49 -3.79
C VAL A 71 3.32 -9.61 -3.46
N GLY A 72 3.73 -9.16 -2.26
CA GLY A 72 5.12 -9.19 -1.82
C GLY A 72 5.70 -7.82 -1.47
N LYS A 73 7.01 -7.81 -1.20
CA LYS A 73 7.78 -6.59 -0.94
C LYS A 73 8.21 -5.94 -2.24
N LEU A 74 7.62 -4.79 -2.55
CA LEU A 74 7.98 -4.02 -3.73
C LEU A 74 9.15 -3.08 -3.41
N GLU A 75 10.27 -3.29 -4.09
CA GLU A 75 11.40 -2.37 -4.08
C GLU A 75 11.19 -1.28 -5.15
N LEU A 76 10.99 -0.05 -4.70
CA LEU A 76 10.66 1.11 -5.54
C LEU A 76 11.79 2.13 -5.52
N ARG A 77 11.99 2.81 -6.65
CA ARG A 77 12.93 3.92 -6.79
C ARG A 77 12.14 5.21 -6.88
N VAL A 78 11.94 5.88 -5.75
CA VAL A 78 11.11 7.08 -5.71
C VAL A 78 11.93 8.28 -6.18
N PRO A 79 11.48 9.00 -7.22
CA PRO A 79 12.19 10.18 -7.72
C PRO A 79 12.22 11.30 -6.67
N GLN A 80 13.25 12.12 -6.74
CA GLN A 80 13.42 13.28 -5.87
C GLN A 80 13.54 14.54 -6.71
N ASP A 81 12.97 15.64 -6.22
CA ASP A 81 13.22 16.97 -6.75
C ASP A 81 14.24 17.71 -5.87
N ARG A 82 14.98 18.65 -6.48
CA ARG A 82 16.02 19.41 -5.78
C ARG A 82 15.48 20.31 -4.66
N ALA A 83 14.20 20.70 -4.74
CA ALA A 83 13.54 21.52 -3.73
C ALA A 83 12.83 20.68 -2.65
N GLY A 84 12.79 19.35 -2.78
CA GLY A 84 12.13 18.46 -1.82
C GLY A 84 10.60 18.62 -1.74
N ARG A 85 9.97 19.17 -2.78
CA ARG A 85 8.52 19.41 -2.83
C ARG A 85 7.73 18.20 -3.33
N PHE A 86 8.38 17.28 -4.04
CA PHE A 86 7.70 16.11 -4.59
C PHE A 86 7.24 15.17 -3.46
N SER A 87 5.95 14.85 -3.47
CA SER A 87 5.34 13.80 -2.68
C SER A 87 4.38 13.03 -3.57
N THR A 88 4.54 11.71 -3.62
CA THR A 88 3.62 10.84 -4.37
C THR A 88 2.29 10.68 -3.65
N GLU A 89 1.22 10.50 -4.43
CA GLU A 89 -0.12 10.15 -3.93
C GLU A 89 -0.32 8.64 -3.78
N LEU A 90 0.59 7.80 -4.31
CA LEU A 90 0.47 6.34 -4.25
C LEU A 90 0.52 5.79 -2.82
N PHE A 91 1.24 6.48 -1.94
CA PHE A 91 1.39 6.10 -0.54
C PHE A 91 1.76 7.31 0.32
N GLU A 92 1.34 7.28 1.58
CA GLU A 92 1.67 8.34 2.53
C GLU A 92 3.16 8.34 2.90
N ARG A 93 3.64 9.48 3.40
CA ARG A 93 5.01 9.58 3.93
C ARG A 93 5.16 8.60 5.09
N TYR A 94 6.25 7.82 5.07
CA TYR A 94 6.56 6.75 6.04
C TYR A 94 5.63 5.52 6.04
N GLN A 95 4.64 5.44 5.14
CA GLN A 95 3.80 4.25 5.00
C GLN A 95 4.64 3.03 4.54
N ARG A 96 4.79 2.02 5.40
CA ARG A 96 5.60 0.83 5.09
C ARG A 96 4.82 -0.32 4.45
N SER A 97 3.50 -0.33 4.64
CA SER A 97 2.62 -1.41 4.18
C SER A 97 1.42 -0.84 3.44
N GLU A 98 0.93 -1.58 2.45
CA GLU A 98 -0.31 -1.29 1.75
C GLU A 98 -1.51 -1.20 2.72
N ARG A 99 -2.40 -0.22 2.54
CA ARG A 99 -3.58 -0.04 3.41
C ARG A 99 -4.51 -1.26 3.40
N ALA A 100 -4.72 -1.87 2.23
CA ALA A 100 -5.55 -3.07 2.11
C ALA A 100 -4.96 -4.27 2.87
N LEU A 101 -3.63 -4.43 2.84
CA LEU A 101 -2.94 -5.44 3.66
C LEU A 101 -3.17 -5.18 5.15
N VAL A 102 -2.96 -3.95 5.61
CA VAL A 102 -3.17 -3.56 7.02
C VAL A 102 -4.62 -3.82 7.47
N ALA A 103 -5.60 -3.49 6.64
CA ALA A 103 -7.01 -3.75 6.94
C ALA A 103 -7.31 -5.25 7.05
N THR A 104 -6.72 -6.07 6.18
CA THR A 104 -6.88 -7.53 6.22
C THR A 104 -6.29 -8.12 7.51
N LEU A 105 -5.15 -7.60 7.98
CA LEU A 105 -4.56 -8.02 9.26
C LEU A 105 -5.45 -7.68 10.45
N ALA A 106 -6.10 -6.51 10.41
CA ALA A 106 -7.05 -6.11 11.44
C ALA A 106 -8.28 -7.02 11.46
N GLU A 107 -8.85 -7.31 10.29
CA GLU A 107 -9.98 -8.22 10.15
C GLU A 107 -9.64 -9.62 10.67
N MET A 108 -8.48 -10.17 10.32
CA MET A 108 -8.03 -11.47 10.85
C MET A 108 -8.01 -11.51 12.39
N TYR A 109 -7.57 -10.43 13.02
CA TYR A 109 -7.58 -10.34 14.47
C TYR A 109 -8.99 -10.30 15.05
N VAL A 110 -9.90 -9.53 14.44
CA VAL A 110 -11.32 -9.46 14.85
C VAL A 110 -11.99 -10.83 14.72
N GLN A 111 -11.65 -11.60 13.68
CA GLN A 111 -12.12 -12.98 13.48
C GLN A 111 -11.45 -14.01 14.42
N GLY A 112 -10.61 -13.58 15.36
CA GLY A 112 -9.98 -14.46 16.35
C GLY A 112 -8.78 -15.25 15.83
N VAL A 113 -8.20 -14.88 14.68
CA VAL A 113 -6.98 -15.52 14.18
C VAL A 113 -5.82 -15.15 15.11
N SER A 114 -5.13 -16.15 15.65
CA SER A 114 -3.99 -15.92 16.54
C SER A 114 -2.87 -15.16 15.82
N THR A 115 -2.18 -14.27 16.53
CA THR A 115 -1.07 -13.47 15.96
C THR A 115 0.05 -14.33 15.37
N ARG A 116 0.26 -15.54 15.91
CA ARG A 116 1.19 -16.53 15.36
C ARG A 116 0.74 -17.04 13.99
N LYS A 117 -0.56 -17.31 13.82
CA LYS A 117 -1.12 -17.78 12.55
C LYS A 117 -1.12 -16.67 11.50
N VAL A 118 -1.47 -15.43 11.91
CA VAL A 118 -1.34 -14.25 11.04
C VAL A 118 0.10 -14.12 10.52
N ARG A 119 1.10 -14.21 11.40
CA ARG A 119 2.51 -14.16 11.02
C ARG A 119 2.88 -15.21 9.96
N ALA A 120 2.44 -16.46 10.15
CA ALA A 120 2.72 -17.54 9.21
C ALA A 120 2.11 -17.24 7.83
N ILE A 121 0.84 -16.83 7.79
CA ILE A 121 0.13 -16.48 6.56
C ILE A 121 0.81 -15.33 5.82
N THR A 122 1.23 -14.28 6.54
CA THR A 122 1.85 -13.10 5.90
C THR A 122 3.26 -13.37 5.40
N GLU A 123 4.02 -14.22 6.10
CA GLU A 123 5.34 -14.65 5.61
C GLU A 123 5.20 -15.46 4.33
N GLU A 124 4.24 -16.38 4.27
CA GLU A 124 3.99 -17.23 3.11
C GLU A 124 3.46 -16.45 1.90
N LEU A 125 2.48 -15.57 2.10
CA LEU A 125 1.83 -14.84 1.00
C LEU A 125 2.61 -13.61 0.55
N CYS A 126 3.23 -12.88 1.49
CA CYS A 126 3.82 -11.57 1.22
C CYS A 126 5.35 -11.56 1.37
N GLY A 127 5.98 -12.67 1.76
CA GLY A 127 7.40 -12.70 2.10
C GLY A 127 7.76 -11.77 3.27
N HIS A 128 6.78 -11.45 4.12
CA HIS A 128 6.95 -10.53 5.25
C HIS A 128 6.14 -10.96 6.48
N ALA A 129 6.85 -11.25 7.56
CA ALA A 129 6.29 -11.51 8.86
C ALA A 129 5.98 -10.22 9.62
N PHE A 130 4.73 -10.07 10.03
CA PHE A 130 4.36 -9.08 11.03
C PHE A 130 4.57 -9.64 12.45
N SER A 131 5.11 -8.82 13.35
CA SER A 131 5.22 -9.20 14.76
C SER A 131 3.87 -9.08 15.45
N ALA A 132 3.71 -9.76 16.60
CA ALA A 132 2.52 -9.61 17.43
C ALA A 132 2.32 -8.15 17.89
N SER A 133 3.40 -7.41 18.15
CA SER A 133 3.33 -5.99 18.51
C SER A 133 2.87 -5.12 17.33
N SER A 134 3.30 -5.42 16.10
CA SER A 134 2.80 -4.73 14.90
C SER A 134 1.30 -4.96 14.69
N ILE A 135 0.82 -6.20 14.84
CA ILE A 135 -0.60 -6.53 14.73
C ILE A 135 -1.40 -5.79 15.81
N SER A 136 -0.93 -5.83 17.06
CA SER A 136 -1.55 -5.08 18.16
C SER A 136 -1.60 -3.57 17.87
N ALA A 137 -0.53 -2.98 17.35
CA ALA A 137 -0.49 -1.55 17.01
C ALA A 137 -1.45 -1.18 15.86
N ILE A 138 -1.66 -2.06 14.88
CA ILE A 138 -2.67 -1.87 13.83
C ILE A 138 -4.07 -1.80 14.44
N ASN A 139 -4.37 -2.71 15.37
CA ASN A 139 -5.69 -2.82 15.99
C ASN A 139 -5.98 -1.74 17.03
N LYS A 140 -4.97 -1.06 17.57
CA LYS A 140 -5.18 0.08 18.47
C LYS A 140 -6.09 1.16 17.88
N ARG A 141 -6.11 1.30 16.54
CA ARG A 141 -7.03 2.23 15.85
C ARG A 141 -8.50 1.85 16.01
N LEU A 142 -8.80 0.58 16.27
CA LEU A 142 -10.16 0.08 16.53
C LEU A 142 -10.60 0.34 17.98
N ASP A 143 -9.67 0.54 18.91
CA ASP A 143 -9.97 0.73 20.34
C ASP A 143 -10.92 1.91 20.58
N GLU A 144 -10.74 3.02 19.84
CA GLU A 144 -11.61 4.19 19.93
C GLU A 144 -13.05 3.87 19.49
N SER A 145 -13.21 3.15 18.38
CA SER A 145 -14.52 2.75 17.87
C SER A 145 -15.20 1.74 18.80
N LEU A 146 -14.43 0.81 19.37
CA LEU A 146 -14.92 -0.17 20.35
C LEU A 146 -15.37 0.53 21.63
N LYS A 147 -14.60 1.50 22.12
CA LYS A 147 -14.97 2.31 23.29
C LYS A 147 -16.24 3.10 23.04
N ALA A 148 -16.34 3.79 21.89
CA ALA A 148 -17.54 4.53 21.52
C ALA A 148 -18.78 3.63 21.43
N PHE A 149 -18.63 2.40 20.92
CA PHE A 149 -19.71 1.41 20.89
C PHE A 149 -20.11 0.96 22.29
N ALA A 150 -19.13 0.68 23.17
CA ALA A 150 -19.37 0.22 24.53
C ALA A 150 -20.01 1.29 25.43
N GLU A 151 -19.63 2.56 25.25
CA GLU A 151 -20.14 3.70 26.01
C GLU A 151 -21.39 4.34 25.39
N ARG A 152 -21.93 3.78 24.30
CA ARG A 152 -23.06 4.38 23.60
C ARG A 152 -24.30 4.46 24.51
N PRO A 153 -25.05 5.56 24.47
CA PRO A 153 -26.32 5.64 25.17
C PRO A 153 -27.33 4.68 24.56
N LEU A 154 -28.07 3.98 25.41
CA LEU A 154 -29.19 3.13 25.03
C LEU A 154 -30.48 3.91 25.30
N HIS A 155 -31.14 4.38 24.24
CA HIS A 155 -32.28 5.30 24.36
C HIS A 155 -33.64 4.59 24.50
N GLU A 156 -33.71 3.33 24.08
CA GLU A 156 -34.96 2.58 24.07
C GLU A 156 -35.19 1.84 25.40
N PRO A 157 -36.46 1.64 25.82
CA PRO A 157 -36.76 0.80 26.97
C PRO A 157 -36.53 -0.67 26.61
N PHE A 158 -35.66 -1.36 27.36
CA PHE A 158 -35.38 -2.79 27.20
C PHE A 158 -36.15 -3.60 28.24
N PRO A 159 -37.24 -4.32 27.89
CA PRO A 159 -38.04 -5.08 28.85
C PRO A 159 -37.32 -6.33 29.38
N TYR A 160 -36.31 -6.82 28.67
CA TYR A 160 -35.53 -8.00 29.03
C TYR A 160 -34.04 -7.76 28.82
N LEU A 161 -33.22 -8.26 29.76
CA LEU A 161 -31.77 -8.28 29.67
C LEU A 161 -31.30 -9.72 29.86
N ILE A 162 -30.53 -10.23 28.89
CA ILE A 162 -29.92 -11.55 28.97
C ILE A 162 -28.44 -11.34 29.26
N LEU A 163 -27.97 -11.95 30.35
CA LEU A 163 -26.57 -11.98 30.71
C LEU A 163 -26.00 -13.35 30.33
N ASP A 164 -24.94 -13.34 29.54
CA ASP A 164 -24.19 -14.55 29.18
C ASP A 164 -22.76 -14.40 29.72
N ALA A 165 -22.26 -15.47 30.31
CA ALA A 165 -20.91 -15.55 30.83
C ALA A 165 -20.36 -16.92 30.44
N ARG A 166 -19.16 -16.92 29.86
CA ARG A 166 -18.49 -18.12 29.36
C ARG A 166 -17.40 -18.58 30.30
#